data_AF-A0A170Q9X2-F1
#
_entry.id   AF-A0A170Q9X2-F1
#
_cell.length_a   1.000
_cell.length_b   1.000
_cell.length_c   1.000
_cell.angle_alpha   90.00
_cell.angle_beta   90.00
_cell.angle_gamma   90.00
#
_symmetry.space_group_name_H-M   'P 1'
#
loop_
_entity.id
_entity.type
_entity.pdbx_description
1 polymer ?
#
loop_
_entity_poly.entity_id
_entity_poly.type
_entity_poly.pdbx_seq_one_letter_code
_entity_poly.pdbx_strand_id
1 'polypeptide(L)' 'MEDIGSPDDYVTTVRDVSDHVEIKKESLNHHKTQLDPNGPFSSLAPEFMNAWMSTEYFYLAQPSTGEPQEDILADLI' A
#
# COMPACT_ATOMS: atom_id res chain seq x y z
N MET A 1 -11.22 -8.30 18.44
CA MET A 1 -10.39 -8.07 17.25
C MET A 1 -10.74 -6.65 16.86
N GLU A 2 -9.85 -5.69 17.13
CA GLU A 2 -10.05 -4.33 16.64
C GLU A 2 -10.19 -4.40 15.12
N ASP A 3 -11.14 -3.65 14.57
CA ASP A 3 -11.40 -3.57 13.13
C ASP A 3 -10.12 -3.08 12.45
N ILE A 4 -9.34 -4.00 11.89
CA ILE A 4 -8.07 -3.67 11.23
C ILE A 4 -8.38 -3.34 9.77
N GLY A 5 -7.98 -2.14 9.34
CA GLY A 5 -8.31 -1.62 8.01
C GLY A 5 -9.57 -0.77 8.00
N SER A 6 -9.92 -0.25 6.83
CA SER A 6 -11.20 0.42 6.61
C SER A 6 -12.09 -0.46 5.75
N PRO A 7 -13.41 -0.27 5.79
CA PRO A 7 -14.34 -0.93 4.86
C PRO A 7 -13.96 -0.72 3.39
N ASP A 8 -14.11 -1.77 2.57
CA ASP A 8 -13.78 -1.74 1.14
C ASP A 8 -14.59 -0.69 0.36
N ASP A 9 -15.82 -0.39 0.81
CA ASP A 9 -16.69 0.61 0.18
C ASP A 9 -16.19 2.05 0.33
N TYR A 10 -15.22 2.30 1.20
CA TYR A 10 -14.57 3.60 1.34
C TYR A 10 -13.41 3.76 0.35
N VAL A 11 -12.83 2.67 -0.15
CA VAL A 11 -11.69 2.73 -1.06
C VAL A 11 -12.11 3.38 -2.37
N THR A 12 -11.38 4.42 -2.75
CA THR A 12 -11.62 5.18 -3.99
C THR A 12 -10.63 4.86 -5.09
N THR A 13 -9.44 4.38 -4.71
CA THR A 13 -8.37 4.04 -5.65
C THR A 13 -7.69 2.76 -5.21
N VAL A 14 -7.54 1.83 -6.15
CA VAL A 14 -6.75 0.60 -6.00
C VAL A 14 -5.60 0.69 -7.00
N ARG A 15 -4.36 0.57 -6.52
CA ARG A 15 -3.17 0.56 -7.37
C ARG A 15 -2.50 -0.80 -7.32
N ASP A 16 -2.38 -1.41 -8.49
CA ASP A 16 -1.48 -2.54 -8.70
C ASP A 16 -0.04 -2.00 -8.74
N VAL A 17 0.80 -2.54 -7.87
CA VAL A 17 2.21 -2.19 -7.71
C VAL A 17 3.08 -3.46 -7.68
N SER A 18 2.62 -4.55 -8.30
CA SER A 18 3.33 -5.83 -8.34
C SER A 18 4.79 -5.69 -8.79
N ASP A 19 5.05 -4.80 -9.73
CA ASP A 19 6.38 -4.54 -10.31
C ASP A 19 7.37 -3.92 -9.30
N HIS A 20 6.87 -3.43 -8.16
CA HIS A 20 7.64 -2.72 -7.14
C HIS A 20 7.77 -3.49 -5.82
N VAL A 21 7.25 -4.71 -5.74
CA VAL A 21 7.25 -5.51 -4.49
C VAL A 21 8.67 -5.74 -3.96
N GLU A 22 9.64 -6.05 -4.82
CA GLU A 22 11.02 -6.30 -4.37
C GLU A 22 11.68 -5.04 -3.81
N ILE A 23 11.45 -3.88 -4.45
CA ILE A 23 11.95 -2.59 -3.96
C ILE A 23 11.34 -2.27 -2.59
N LYS A 24 10.03 -2.53 -2.42
CA LYS A 24 9.33 -2.33 -1.16
C LYS A 24 9.87 -3.22 -0.04
N LYS A 25 10.15 -4.50 -0.33
CA LYS A 25 10.77 -5.42 0.64
C LYS A 25 12.17 -4.97 1.05
N GLU A 26 13.00 -4.56 0.08
CA GLU A 26 14.34 -4.04 0.35
C GLU A 26 14.25 -2.80 1.24
N SER A 27 13.37 -1.86 0.89
CA SER A 27 13.09 -0.68 1.72
C SER A 27 12.74 -1.07 3.15
N LEU A 28 11.77 -1.98 3.36
CA LEU A 28 11.36 -2.44 4.69
C LEU A 28 12.49 -3.12 5.49
N ASN A 29 13.39 -3.86 4.83
CA ASN A 29 14.55 -4.48 5.48
C ASN A 29 15.52 -3.46 6.13
N HIS A 30 15.47 -2.19 5.72
CA HIS A 30 16.23 -1.13 6.36
C HIS A 30 15.59 -0.61 7.67
N HIS A 31 14.30 -0.87 7.92
CA HIS A 31 13.56 -0.40 9.10
C HIS A 31 13.77 -1.27 10.35
N LYS A 32 15.02 -1.67 10.63
CA LYS A 32 15.37 -2.63 11.69
C LYS A 32 14.96 -2.23 13.11
N THR A 33 14.82 -0.94 13.38
CA THR A 33 14.40 -0.43 14.71
C THR A 33 12.89 -0.34 14.87
N GLN A 34 12.13 -0.45 13.77
CA GLN A 34 10.67 -0.31 13.74
C GLN A 34 9.98 -1.65 13.53
N LEU A 35 10.61 -2.56 12.78
CA LEU A 35 10.08 -3.90 12.50
C LEU A 35 10.77 -4.93 13.37
N ASP A 36 9.97 -5.71 14.10
CA ASP A 36 10.46 -6.90 14.78
C ASP A 36 10.88 -7.94 13.73
N PRO A 37 12.15 -8.41 13.73
CA PRO A 37 12.59 -9.47 12.83
C PRO A 37 11.83 -10.79 13.02
N ASN A 38 11.13 -10.99 14.13
CA ASN A 38 10.27 -12.15 14.39
C ASN A 38 8.77 -11.81 14.29
N GLY A 39 8.44 -10.64 13.74
CA GLY A 39 7.07 -10.16 13.59
C GLY A 39 6.27 -10.88 12.51
N PRO A 40 5.02 -10.44 12.27
CA PRO A 40 4.13 -11.08 11.30
C PRO A 40 4.68 -11.05 9.86
N PHE A 41 5.45 -10.03 9.48
CA PHE A 41 6.00 -9.93 8.12
C PHE A 41 7.10 -10.95 7.82
N SER A 42 7.83 -11.42 8.83
CA SER A 42 8.88 -12.44 8.64
C SER A 42 8.36 -13.88 8.76
N SER A 43 7.13 -14.07 9.26
CA SER A 43 6.52 -15.38 9.48
C SER A 43 5.48 -15.78 8.43
N LEU A 44 5.08 -14.86 7.56
CA LEU A 44 4.14 -15.12 6.47
C LEU A 44 4.82 -15.83 5.29
N ALA A 45 4.07 -16.72 4.62
CA ALA A 45 4.55 -17.41 3.43
C ALA A 45 4.92 -16.41 2.32
N PRO A 46 6.03 -16.60 1.59
CA PRO A 46 6.50 -15.64 0.58
C PRO A 46 5.45 -15.29 -0.48
N GLU A 47 4.68 -16.26 -0.95
CA GLU A 47 3.66 -16.07 -1.97
C GLU A 47 2.52 -15.18 -1.46
N PHE A 48 2.12 -15.39 -0.19
CA PHE A 48 1.12 -14.58 0.47
C PHE A 48 1.62 -13.15 0.71
N MET A 49 2.88 -13.02 1.14
CA MET A 49 3.52 -11.72 1.34
C MET A 49 3.59 -10.91 0.03
N ASN A 50 3.95 -11.57 -1.07
CA ASN A 50 4.01 -10.96 -2.39
C ASN A 50 2.63 -10.46 -2.82
N ALA A 51 1.61 -11.31 -2.74
CA ALA A 51 0.25 -10.94 -3.09
C ALA A 51 -0.24 -9.75 -2.25
N TRP A 52 0.00 -9.77 -0.94
CA TRP A 52 -0.39 -8.69 -0.04
C TRP A 52 0.33 -7.37 -0.34
N MET A 53 1.62 -7.41 -0.70
CA MET A 53 2.41 -6.20 -1.02
C MET A 53 2.18 -5.66 -2.43
N SER A 54 1.53 -6.42 -3.32
CA SER A 54 1.33 -6.07 -4.74
C SER A 54 0.21 -5.05 -4.96
N THR A 55 -0.58 -4.73 -3.94
CA THR A 55 -1.72 -3.81 -4.10
C THR A 55 -1.77 -2.78 -2.98
N GLU A 56 -2.01 -1.53 -3.35
CA GLU A 56 -2.16 -0.41 -2.44
C GLU A 56 -3.54 0.24 -2.60
N TYR A 57 -4.15 0.61 -1.47
CA TYR A 57 -5.54 1.10 -1.40
C TYR A 57 -5.56 2.52 -0.81
N PHE A 58 -6.30 3.43 -1.46
CA PHE A 58 -6.36 4.83 -1.08
C PHE A 58 -7.80 5.37 -1.01
N TYR A 59 -7.98 6.36 -0.14
CA TYR A 59 -9.23 7.07 0.09
C TYR A 59 -9.09 8.52 -0.39
N LEU A 60 -10.06 8.99 -1.16
CA LEU A 60 -10.11 10.38 -1.60
C LEU A 60 -10.57 11.26 -0.43
N ALA A 61 -9.62 11.90 0.25
CA ALA A 61 -9.91 12.74 1.41
C ALA A 61 -10.58 14.08 1.04
N GLN A 62 -10.43 14.55 -0.21
CA GLN A 62 -11.06 15.77 -0.70
C GLN A 62 -11.43 15.59 -2.19
N PRO A 63 -12.68 15.90 -2.60
CA PRO A 63 -13.07 15.82 -4.01
C PRO A 63 -12.34 16.87 -4.83
N SER A 64 -11.75 16.47 -5.96
CA SER A 64 -11.35 17.39 -7.01
C SER A 64 -12.61 17.78 -7.79
N THR A 65 -13.05 19.02 -7.70
CA THR A 65 -13.67 19.62 -8.88
C THR A 65 -12.59 19.62 -9.97
N GLY A 66 -12.58 18.63 -10.86
CA GLY A 66 -11.54 18.44 -11.88
C GLY A 66 -11.74 17.15 -12.68
N GLU A 67 -11.25 17.16 -13.93
CA GLU A 67 -11.27 16.00 -14.83
C GLU A 67 -10.41 14.84 -14.29
N PRO A 68 -10.73 13.56 -14.60
CA PRO A 68 -9.94 12.41 -14.18
C PRO A 68 -8.48 12.51 -14.64
N GLN A 69 -7.52 12.24 -13.74
CA GLN A 69 -6.08 12.37 -14.02
C GLN A 69 -5.35 11.05 -13.80
N GLU A 70 -4.43 10.73 -14.72
CA GLU A 70 -3.59 9.53 -14.61
C GLU A 70 -2.47 9.70 -13.58
N ASP A 71 -2.07 10.94 -13.30
CA ASP A 71 -1.01 11.33 -12.38
C ASP A 71 -1.59 12.08 -11.17
N ILE A 72 -1.30 11.60 -9.95
CA ILE A 72 -1.76 12.22 -8.70
C ILE A 72 -1.10 13.59 -8.43
N LEU A 73 -0.08 13.95 -9.20
CA LEU A 73 0.61 15.23 -9.15
C LEU A 73 0.29 16.14 -10.34
N ALA A 74 -0.58 15.75 -11.27
CA ALA A 74 -0.79 16.49 -12.51
C ALA A 74 -1.31 17.93 -12.29
N ASP A 75 -1.96 18.22 -11.17
CA ASP A 75 -2.44 19.55 -10.80
C ASP A 75 -1.43 20.43 -10.00
N LEU A 76 -0.19 19.97 -9.77
CA LEU A 76 0.79 20.65 -8.88
C LEU A 76 1.83 21.55 -9.60
N ILE A 77 1.61 21.96 -10.87
CA ILE A 77 2.55 22.79 -11.66
C ILE A 77 1.96 24.17 -11.98
#